data_AF-A0A538HEL3-F1
#
_entry.id   AF-A0A538HEL3-F1
#
_cell.length_a   1.000
_cell.length_b   1.000
_cell.length_c   1.000
_cell.angle_alpha   90.00
_cell.angle_beta   90.00
_cell.angle_gamma   90.00
#
_symmetry.space_group_name_H-M   'P 1'
#
loop_
_entity.id
_entity.type
_entity.pdbx_description
1 polymer ?
#
loop_
_entity_poly.entity_id
_entity_poly.type
_entity_poly.pdbx_seq_one_letter_code
_entity_poly.pdbx_strand_id
1 'polypeptide(L)'
;MPPKRRILVQAGHADPREPGFERDSGADGEAELVKKIRNRLVAILRQDDRFEPVSMPGKIPNGTRADAAVFLHADGVDDPKPGGFSFGFPDFAVNKKLADLIAAEFTKIPGHPRRQGTTSRRTRTSTTASAW
;
A
#
# COMPACT_ATOMS: atom_id res chain seq x y z
N MET A 1 18.32 -24.34 1.68
CA MET A 1 18.04 -22.91 1.91
C MET A 1 16.62 -22.79 2.46
N PRO A 2 16.33 -21.85 3.39
CA PRO A 2 14.96 -21.63 3.84
C PRO A 2 14.07 -21.19 2.66
N PRO A 3 12.75 -21.47 2.72
CA PRO A 3 11.83 -21.03 1.68
C PRO A 3 11.83 -19.49 1.61
N LYS A 4 11.76 -18.96 0.38
CA LYS A 4 11.64 -17.52 0.14
C LYS A 4 10.32 -17.00 0.71
N ARG A 5 10.33 -15.78 1.23
CA ARG A 5 9.13 -15.10 1.72
C ARG A 5 8.39 -14.45 0.56
N ARG A 6 7.10 -14.74 0.44
CA ARG A 6 6.24 -14.21 -0.61
C ARG A 6 5.81 -12.79 -0.25
N ILE A 7 6.30 -11.81 -0.99
CA ILE A 7 6.03 -10.39 -0.75
C ILE A 7 5.08 -9.87 -1.81
N LEU A 8 3.83 -9.63 -1.44
CA LEU A 8 2.84 -9.07 -2.35
C LEU A 8 3.03 -7.55 -2.44
N VAL A 9 3.08 -7.02 -3.66
CA VAL A 9 3.10 -5.57 -3.90
C VAL A 9 1.94 -5.23 -4.83
N GLN A 10 0.94 -4.55 -4.28
CA GLN A 10 -0.25 -4.11 -5.00
C GLN A 10 -0.13 -2.62 -5.30
N ALA A 11 -0.34 -2.28 -6.56
CA ALA A 11 -0.63 -0.92 -6.96
C ALA A 11 -2.15 -0.76 -6.83
N GLY A 12 -2.60 0.20 -6.01
CA GLY A 12 -4.01 0.60 -5.97
C GLY A 12 -4.50 1.06 -7.35
N HIS A 13 -5.82 1.18 -7.50
CA HIS A 13 -6.51 1.63 -8.72
C HIS A 13 -6.42 0.62 -9.89
N ALA A 14 -7.59 0.09 -10.28
CA ALA A 14 -7.72 -0.79 -11.44
C ALA A 14 -8.48 -0.06 -12.55
N ASP A 15 -7.77 0.27 -13.64
CA ASP A 15 -8.38 0.67 -14.91
C ASP A 15 -9.29 -0.48 -15.42
N PRO A 16 -10.58 -0.25 -15.79
CA PRO A 16 -11.31 1.02 -15.95
C PRO A 16 -12.25 1.39 -14.80
N ARG A 17 -12.18 0.72 -13.64
CA ARG A 17 -13.16 0.89 -12.56
C ARG A 17 -12.78 1.95 -11.52
N GLU A 18 -11.50 2.29 -11.41
CA GLU A 18 -11.01 3.27 -10.44
C GLU A 18 -9.91 4.12 -11.09
N PRO A 19 -10.21 4.94 -12.11
CA PRO A 19 -9.21 5.73 -12.84
C PRO A 19 -8.52 6.83 -12.01
N GLY A 20 -8.80 6.93 -10.71
CA GLY A 20 -8.34 8.03 -9.87
C GLY A 20 -9.01 9.36 -10.21
N PHE A 21 -10.16 9.32 -10.90
CA PHE A 21 -10.81 10.51 -11.47
C PHE A 21 -12.31 10.54 -11.22
N GLU A 22 -12.73 10.33 -9.99
CA GLU A 22 -14.07 10.69 -9.52
C GLU A 22 -13.91 11.10 -8.06
N ARG A 23 -14.08 12.40 -7.76
CA ARG A 23 -14.16 13.18 -6.49
C ARG A 23 -13.76 12.58 -5.12
N ASP A 24 -13.73 11.26 -4.95
CA ASP A 24 -13.41 10.48 -3.76
C ASP A 24 -12.43 9.29 -4.00
N SER A 25 -11.86 9.12 -5.20
CA SER A 25 -11.25 7.83 -5.63
C SER A 25 -9.81 7.84 -6.16
N GLY A 26 -9.03 8.91 -5.99
CA GLY A 26 -7.58 8.92 -6.24
C GLY A 26 -7.03 10.28 -6.67
N ALA A 27 -5.72 10.44 -6.64
CA ALA A 27 -5.04 11.66 -7.10
C ALA A 27 -4.68 11.60 -8.59
N ASP A 28 -4.61 12.75 -9.28
CA ASP A 28 -4.16 12.83 -10.67
C ASP A 28 -2.81 12.14 -10.88
N GLY A 29 -2.77 11.14 -11.78
CA GLY A 29 -1.56 10.36 -12.07
C GLY A 29 -1.18 9.32 -11.00
N GLU A 30 -2.00 9.12 -9.95
CA GLU A 30 -1.75 8.15 -8.88
C GLU A 30 -1.56 6.75 -9.46
N ALA A 31 -2.48 6.27 -10.29
CA ALA A 31 -2.45 4.91 -10.84
C ALA A 31 -1.14 4.61 -11.57
N GLU A 32 -0.63 5.57 -12.34
CA GLU A 32 0.61 5.45 -13.09
C GLU A 32 1.83 5.51 -12.18
N LEU A 33 1.79 6.40 -11.17
CA LEU A 33 2.82 6.52 -10.14
C LEU A 33 2.94 5.23 -9.32
N VAL A 34 1.84 4.72 -8.76
CA VAL A 34 1.86 3.50 -7.94
C VAL A 34 2.24 2.27 -8.75
N LYS A 35 1.88 2.22 -10.04
CA LYS A 35 2.33 1.17 -10.98
C LYS A 35 3.84 1.23 -11.21
N LYS A 36 4.42 2.42 -11.40
CA LYS A 36 5.87 2.62 -11.54
C LYS A 36 6.60 2.21 -10.26
N ILE A 37 6.12 2.65 -9.10
CA ILE A 37 6.68 2.30 -7.78
C ILE A 37 6.63 0.79 -7.57
N ARG A 38 5.47 0.14 -7.80
CA ARG A 38 5.31 -1.31 -7.69
C ARG A 38 6.34 -2.05 -8.54
N ASN A 39 6.43 -1.70 -9.82
CA ASN A 39 7.33 -2.37 -10.75
C ASN A 39 8.79 -2.21 -10.30
N ARG A 40 9.17 -1.03 -9.80
CA ARG A 40 10.52 -0.78 -9.28
C ARG A 40 10.80 -1.59 -8.01
N LEU A 41 9.86 -1.61 -7.06
CA LEU A 41 10.00 -2.37 -5.82
C LEU A 41 10.11 -3.88 -6.10
N VAL A 42 9.27 -4.41 -6.99
CA VAL A 42 9.35 -5.82 -7.44
C VAL A 42 10.71 -6.12 -8.06
N ALA A 43 11.24 -5.23 -8.90
CA ALA A 43 12.56 -5.43 -9.50
C ALA A 43 13.68 -5.48 -8.45
N ILE A 44 13.62 -4.63 -7.42
CA ILE A 44 14.58 -4.63 -6.30
C ILE A 44 14.44 -5.92 -5.48
N LEU A 45 13.22 -6.31 -5.12
CA LEU A 45 12.97 -7.54 -4.34
C LEU A 45 13.45 -8.81 -5.05
N ARG A 46 13.40 -8.85 -6.39
CA ARG A 46 13.90 -9.99 -7.18
C ARG A 46 15.42 -10.17 -7.08
N GLN A 47 16.16 -9.12 -6.72
CA GLN A 47 17.62 -9.18 -6.55
C GLN A 47 18.02 -9.79 -5.20
N ASP A 48 17.07 -9.99 -4.30
CA ASP A 48 17.28 -10.56 -2.97
C ASP A 48 16.80 -12.01 -2.93
N ASP A 49 17.68 -12.93 -2.57
CA ASP A 49 17.39 -14.36 -2.55
C ASP A 49 16.43 -14.78 -1.42
N ARG A 50 16.15 -13.90 -0.46
CA ARG A 50 15.20 -14.13 0.64
C ARG A 50 13.75 -13.95 0.21
N PHE A 51 13.49 -13.27 -0.91
CA PHE A 51 12.15 -12.82 -1.29
C PHE A 51 11.66 -13.40 -2.62
N GLU A 52 10.36 -13.67 -2.66
CA GLU A 52 9.60 -14.00 -3.86
C GLU A 52 8.53 -12.91 -4.06
N PRO A 53 8.80 -11.88 -4.86
CA PRO A 53 7.84 -10.79 -5.04
C PRO A 53 6.67 -11.19 -5.94
N VAL A 54 5.46 -10.88 -5.48
CA VAL A 54 4.19 -11.13 -6.16
C VAL A 54 3.59 -9.78 -6.55
N SER A 55 3.73 -9.41 -7.82
CA SER A 55 3.11 -8.19 -8.35
C SER A 55 1.61 -8.39 -8.51
N MET A 56 0.81 -7.50 -7.92
CA MET A 56 -0.66 -7.55 -8.01
C MET A 56 -1.25 -6.29 -8.66
N PRO A 57 -2.37 -6.44 -9.39
CA PRO A 57 -3.20 -5.30 -9.83
C PRO A 57 -4.08 -4.80 -8.66
N GLY A 58 -4.87 -3.74 -8.89
CA GLY A 58 -5.76 -3.17 -7.88
C GLY A 58 -6.71 -4.22 -7.25
N LYS A 59 -7.30 -5.09 -8.06
CA LYS A 59 -8.10 -6.23 -7.56
C LYS A 59 -7.24 -7.47 -7.33
N ILE A 60 -7.09 -7.88 -6.07
CA ILE A 60 -6.37 -9.11 -5.72
C ILE A 60 -7.29 -10.33 -5.92
N PRO A 61 -6.85 -11.38 -6.64
CA PRO A 61 -7.62 -12.62 -6.77
C PRO A 61 -7.87 -13.30 -5.43
N ASN A 62 -9.08 -13.87 -5.27
CA ASN A 62 -9.43 -14.64 -4.08
C ASN A 62 -8.45 -15.81 -3.87
N GLY A 63 -8.11 -16.09 -2.61
CA GLY A 63 -7.17 -17.16 -2.26
C GLY A 63 -5.69 -16.81 -2.44
N THR A 64 -5.36 -15.57 -2.86
CA THR A 64 -3.97 -15.10 -2.87
C THR A 64 -3.37 -15.16 -1.46
N ARG A 65 -2.16 -15.74 -1.33
CA ARG A 65 -1.42 -15.86 -0.08
C ARG A 65 -0.08 -15.15 -0.19
N ALA A 66 0.34 -14.50 0.90
CA ALA A 66 1.63 -13.82 1.02
C ALA A 66 2.09 -13.84 2.49
N ASP A 67 3.41 -13.75 2.72
CA ASP A 67 3.99 -13.56 4.06
C ASP A 67 3.92 -12.09 4.50
N ALA A 68 3.98 -11.17 3.53
CA ALA A 68 3.76 -9.74 3.74
C ALA A 68 3.12 -9.13 2.49
N ALA A 69 2.37 -8.05 2.68
CA ALA A 69 1.71 -7.32 1.60
C ALA A 69 1.93 -5.81 1.77
N VAL A 70 2.29 -5.15 0.67
CA VAL A 70 2.43 -3.69 0.56
C VAL A 70 1.40 -3.18 -0.44
N PHE A 71 0.53 -2.28 0.02
CA PHE A 71 -0.52 -1.65 -0.76
C PHE A 71 -0.12 -0.21 -1.01
N LEU A 72 0.09 0.15 -2.28
CA LEU A 72 0.63 1.44 -2.67
C LEU A 72 -0.50 2.39 -3.08
N HIS A 73 -0.51 3.57 -2.47
CA HIS A 73 -1.44 4.67 -2.71
C HIS A 73 -0.68 6.01 -2.70
N ALA A 74 -1.23 7.01 -3.35
CA ALA A 74 -0.79 8.40 -3.28
C ALA A 74 -1.99 9.28 -2.88
N ASP A 75 -1.85 10.02 -1.78
CA ASP A 75 -2.91 10.94 -1.36
C ASP A 75 -2.90 12.22 -2.22
N GLY A 76 -4.08 12.65 -2.66
CA GLY A 76 -4.29 13.96 -3.28
C GLY A 76 -4.81 14.97 -2.27
N VAL A 77 -4.36 16.22 -2.36
CA VAL A 77 -4.88 17.37 -1.61
C VAL A 77 -4.92 18.58 -2.55
N ASP A 78 -5.96 19.42 -2.43
CA ASP A 78 -6.11 20.63 -3.26
C ASP A 78 -5.07 21.71 -2.94
N ASP A 79 -4.51 21.70 -1.72
CA ASP A 79 -3.40 22.56 -1.32
C ASP A 79 -2.06 21.86 -1.68
N PRO A 80 -1.12 22.49 -2.41
CA PRO A 80 0.18 21.91 -2.72
C PRO A 80 1.17 21.89 -1.53
N LYS A 81 0.85 22.53 -0.40
CA LYS A 81 1.73 22.61 0.79
C LYS A 81 1.87 21.31 1.59
N PRO A 82 0.83 20.48 1.78
CA PRO A 82 0.95 19.24 2.54
C PRO A 82 1.77 18.21 1.75
N GLY A 83 3.02 17.98 2.15
CA GLY A 83 3.85 16.85 1.70
C GLY A 83 3.91 15.72 2.74
N GLY A 84 4.60 14.63 2.42
CA GLY A 84 4.95 13.57 3.39
C GLY A 84 4.35 12.20 3.09
N PHE A 85 4.51 11.28 4.04
CA PHE A 85 4.07 9.89 3.93
C PHE A 85 3.32 9.43 5.19
N SER A 86 2.49 8.39 5.04
CA SER A 86 1.85 7.69 6.14
C SER A 86 1.79 6.18 5.86
N PHE A 87 1.61 5.36 6.90
CA PHE A 87 1.46 3.92 6.77
C PHE A 87 0.22 3.46 7.55
N GLY A 88 -0.81 3.02 6.83
CA GLY A 88 -1.95 2.32 7.41
C GLY A 88 -1.66 0.83 7.54
N PHE A 89 -2.19 0.20 8.58
CA PHE A 89 -2.06 -1.25 8.78
C PHE A 89 -3.27 -1.80 9.56
N PRO A 90 -3.65 -3.08 9.34
CA PRO A 90 -4.63 -3.76 10.19
C PRO A 90 -4.10 -3.92 11.62
N ASP A 91 -4.99 -3.88 12.62
CA ASP A 91 -4.66 -3.84 14.06
C ASP A 91 -4.07 -5.15 14.61
N PHE A 92 -2.85 -5.45 14.19
CA PHE A 92 -2.02 -6.54 14.67
C PHE A 92 -0.59 -6.04 14.91
N ALA A 93 0.02 -6.43 16.02
CA ALA A 93 1.34 -5.95 16.43
C ALA A 93 2.43 -6.20 15.37
N VAL A 94 2.35 -7.33 14.64
CA VAL A 94 3.29 -7.66 13.57
C VAL A 94 3.20 -6.68 12.40
N ASN A 95 1.99 -6.22 12.04
CA ASN A 95 1.78 -5.27 10.97
C ASN A 95 2.27 -3.87 11.38
N LYS A 96 2.02 -3.48 12.63
CA LYS A 96 2.57 -2.25 13.20
C LYS A 96 4.10 -2.25 13.15
N LYS A 97 4.73 -3.36 13.56
CA LYS A 97 6.19 -3.51 13.52
C LYS A 97 6.74 -3.34 12.10
N LEU A 98 6.09 -3.96 11.10
CA LEU A 98 6.48 -3.79 9.70
C LEU A 98 6.32 -2.34 9.23
N ALA A 99 5.19 -1.70 9.54
CA ALA A 99 4.95 -0.30 9.19
C ALA A 99 5.98 0.65 9.83
N ASP A 100 6.35 0.43 11.09
CA ASP A 100 7.36 1.23 11.78
C ASP A 100 8.76 1.04 11.17
N LEU A 101 9.12 -0.19 10.76
CA LEU A 101 10.39 -0.45 10.06
C LEU A 101 10.46 0.28 8.72
N ILE A 102 9.38 0.25 7.93
CA ILE A 102 9.34 0.97 6.65
C ILE A 102 9.37 2.48 6.89
N ALA A 103 8.63 2.99 7.89
CA ALA A 103 8.64 4.40 8.25
C ALA A 103 10.03 4.90 8.65
N ALA A 104 10.79 4.10 9.39
CA ALA A 104 12.16 4.45 9.78
C ALA A 104 13.09 4.62 8.57
N GLU A 105 12.91 3.86 7.49
CA GLU A 105 13.67 4.07 6.24
C GLU A 105 13.22 5.34 5.50
N PHE A 106 11.92 5.61 5.42
CA PHE A 106 11.40 6.81 4.78
C PHE A 106 11.84 8.09 5.49
N THR A 107 11.95 8.09 6.83
CA THR A 107 12.44 9.25 7.58
C THR A 107 13.88 9.64 7.27
N LYS A 108 14.67 8.74 6.66
CA LYS A 108 16.05 9.04 6.26
C LYS A 108 16.12 9.81 4.93
N ILE A 109 15.02 9.88 4.19
CA ILE A 109 14.95 10.57 2.89
C ILE A 109 14.66 12.06 3.13
N PRO A 110 15.55 12.98 2.70
CA PRO A 110 15.31 14.41 2.84
C PRO A 110 14.01 14.85 2.16
N GLY A 111 13.31 15.84 2.74
CA GLY A 111 12.09 16.42 2.14
C GLY A 111 10.81 15.59 2.28
N HIS A 112 10.83 14.47 3.03
CA HIS A 112 9.68 13.59 3.21
C HIS A 112 9.27 13.52 4.69
N PRO A 113 8.57 14.53 5.24
CA PRO A 113 8.15 14.49 6.64
C PRO A 113 7.15 13.34 6.87
N ARG A 114 7.32 12.62 7.98
CA ARG A 114 6.30 11.64 8.42
C ARG A 114 5.04 12.42 8.81
N ARG A 115 3.91 12.11 8.17
CA ARG A 115 2.62 12.64 8.63
C ARG A 115 2.24 11.92 9.93
N GLN A 116 1.91 12.66 10.98
CA GLN A 116 1.28 12.08 12.16
C GLN A 116 -0.10 11.58 11.73
N GLY A 117 -0.25 10.27 11.55
CA GLY A 117 -1.54 9.68 11.24
C GLY A 117 -2.50 9.91 12.41
N THR A 118 -3.61 10.59 12.14
CA THR A 118 -4.82 10.43 12.92
C THR A 118 -5.12 8.93 13.01
N THR A 119 -5.21 8.42 14.24
CA THR A 119 -5.84 7.14 14.57
C THR A 119 -7.27 7.15 14.03
N SER A 120 -7.47 6.82 12.76
CA SER A 120 -8.81 6.63 12.21
C SER A 120 -9.31 5.28 12.66
N ARG A 121 -9.93 5.30 13.84
CA ARG A 121 -10.95 4.36 14.28
C ARG A 121 -12.07 4.37 13.21
N ARG A 122 -11.90 3.65 12.10
CA ARG A 122 -13.02 3.23 11.26
C ARG A 122 -13.41 1.82 11.67
N THR A 123 -14.14 1.74 12.79
CA THR A 123 -15.15 0.70 12.96
C THR A 123 -16.12 0.85 11.80
N ARG A 124 -15.95 0.04 10.76
CA ARG A 124 -17.05 -0.25 9.83
C ARG A 124 -18.03 -1.13 10.60
N THR A 125 -18.94 -0.51 11.34
CA THR A 125 -20.23 -1.12 11.66
C THR A 125 -21.00 -1.17 10.35
N SER A 126 -20.83 -2.23 9.56
CA SER A 126 -21.84 -2.66 8.61
C SER A 126 -22.53 -3.89 9.18
N THR A 127 -23.50 -3.61 10.04
CA THR A 127 -24.62 -4.49 10.31
C THR A 127 -25.38 -4.67 8.99
N THR A 128 -25.19 -5.80 8.32
CA THR A 128 -26.29 -6.53 7.68
C THR A 128 -25.79 -7.93 7.33
N ALA A 129 -26.31 -8.88 8.09
CA ALA A 129 -26.47 -10.24 7.63
C ALA A 129 -27.31 -10.25 6.34
N SER A 130 -26.87 -10.98 5.33
CA SER A 130 -27.74 -11.81 4.48
C SER A 130 -26.89 -12.67 3.54
N ALA A 131 -26.82 -13.95 3.90
CA ALA A 131 -27.07 -15.13 3.08
C ALA A 131 -26.32 -15.30 1.72
N TRP A 132 -25.51 -16.37 1.72
CA TRP A 132 -24.92 -17.15 0.60
C TRP A 132 -23.74 -16.56 -0.17
#